data_AF-A0A974Z0Z9-F1
#
_entry.id   AF-A0A974Z0Z9-F1
#
_cell.length_a   1.000
_cell.length_b   1.000
_cell.length_c   1.000
_cell.angle_alpha   90.00
_cell.angle_beta   90.00
_cell.angle_gamma   90.00
#
_symmetry.space_group_name_H-M   'P 1'
#
loop_
_entity.id
_entity.type
_entity.pdbx_description
1 polymer ?
#
loop_
_entity_poly.entity_id
_entity_poly.type
_entity_poly.pdbx_seq_one_letter_code
_entity_poly.pdbx_strand_id
1 'polypeptide(L)'
;MTIGALALDPVFDAETLAYAVATTNATNVITATTDDPSAVIDIDLNGEPHVNGEAASWEAGENIVTITVTDGESETEYVVTVTKS
;
A
#
# COMPACT_ATOMS: atom_id res chain seq x y z
N MET A 1 3.13 -7.19 1.06
CA MET A 1 2.40 -5.97 1.48
C MET A 1 1.06 -6.37 2.11
N THR A 2 0.58 -5.60 3.11
CA THR A 2 -0.74 -5.79 3.74
C THR A 2 -1.44 -4.46 4.03
N ILE A 3 -2.77 -4.44 3.94
CA ILE A 3 -3.64 -3.36 4.44
C ILE A 3 -4.45 -3.91 5.61
N GLY A 4 -3.90 -3.80 6.83
CA GLY A 4 -4.42 -4.46 8.03
C GLY A 4 -4.62 -5.96 7.82
N ALA A 5 -5.80 -6.47 8.17
CA ALA A 5 -6.19 -7.87 7.95
C ALA A 5 -7.00 -8.08 6.66
N LEU A 6 -7.05 -7.10 5.77
CA LEU A 6 -7.84 -7.19 4.54
C LEU A 6 -7.15 -8.08 3.50
N ALA A 7 -7.93 -8.80 2.71
CA ALA A 7 -7.43 -9.59 1.60
C ALA A 7 -7.35 -8.72 0.33
N LEU A 8 -6.16 -8.57 -0.22
CA LEU A 8 -5.95 -7.91 -1.51
C LEU A 8 -6.47 -8.79 -2.64
N ASP A 9 -6.99 -8.14 -3.69
CA ASP A 9 -7.35 -8.77 -4.97
C ASP A 9 -6.51 -8.14 -6.10
N PRO A 10 -5.61 -8.90 -6.74
CA PRO A 10 -5.27 -10.30 -6.44
C PRO A 10 -4.55 -10.44 -5.09
N VAL A 11 -4.38 -11.68 -4.60
CA VAL A 11 -3.51 -11.95 -3.45
C VAL A 11 -2.11 -11.42 -3.75
N PHE A 12 -1.46 -10.81 -2.76
CA PHE A 12 -0.16 -10.17 -2.94
C PHE A 12 0.87 -11.09 -3.61
N ASP A 13 1.49 -10.58 -4.67
CA ASP A 13 2.58 -11.20 -5.42
C ASP A 13 3.55 -10.11 -5.89
N ALA A 14 4.86 -10.28 -5.69
CA ALA A 14 5.83 -9.22 -5.97
C ALA A 14 5.89 -8.80 -7.46
N GLU A 15 5.43 -9.64 -8.40
CA GLU A 15 5.37 -9.31 -9.83
C GLU A 15 4.08 -8.56 -10.21
N THR A 16 3.11 -8.47 -9.29
CA THR A 16 1.86 -7.74 -9.50
C THR A 16 1.95 -6.34 -8.94
N LEU A 17 1.67 -5.34 -9.79
CA LEU A 17 1.82 -3.92 -9.47
C LEU A 17 0.51 -3.22 -9.09
N ALA A 18 -0.65 -3.85 -9.28
CA ALA A 18 -1.95 -3.24 -9.02
C ALA A 18 -2.85 -4.18 -8.20
N TYR A 19 -3.48 -3.62 -7.17
CA TYR A 19 -4.34 -4.34 -6.23
C TYR A 19 -5.58 -3.53 -5.89
N ALA A 20 -6.65 -4.24 -5.53
CA ALA A 20 -7.86 -3.65 -4.99
C ALA A 20 -8.25 -4.31 -3.67
N VAL A 21 -8.89 -3.55 -2.79
CA VAL A 21 -9.49 -4.07 -1.56
C VAL A 21 -10.62 -3.16 -1.09
N ALA A 22 -11.60 -3.72 -0.38
CA ALA A 22 -12.68 -2.96 0.22
C ALA A 22 -12.61 -3.00 1.76
N THR A 23 -13.07 -1.94 2.41
CA THR A 23 -13.13 -1.85 3.87
C THR A 23 -14.34 -1.04 4.33
N THR A 24 -14.86 -1.35 5.51
CA THR A 24 -15.80 -0.47 6.24
C THR A 24 -15.11 0.22 7.42
N ASN A 25 -13.82 -0.09 7.66
CA ASN A 25 -13.09 0.48 8.79
C ASN A 25 -12.76 1.95 8.53
N ALA A 26 -12.68 2.73 9.60
CA ALA A 26 -12.20 4.11 9.49
C ALA A 26 -10.71 4.16 9.13
N THR A 27 -9.94 3.20 9.66
CA THR A 27 -8.50 3.11 9.48
C THR A 27 -8.03 1.66 9.31
N ASN A 28 -6.90 1.50 8.63
CA ASN A 28 -6.15 0.23 8.58
C ASN A 28 -4.66 0.55 8.59
N VAL A 29 -3.84 -0.31 9.22
CA VAL A 29 -2.37 -0.17 9.19
C VAL A 29 -1.86 -0.63 7.83
N ILE A 30 -1.05 0.20 7.16
CA ILE A 30 -0.36 -0.19 5.93
C ILE A 30 0.99 -0.77 6.32
N THR A 31 1.33 -1.94 5.77
CA THR A 31 2.66 -2.53 5.97
C THR A 31 3.21 -3.03 4.65
N ALA A 32 4.37 -2.50 4.27
CA ALA A 32 5.17 -2.96 3.16
C ALA A 32 6.53 -3.45 3.66
N THR A 33 7.04 -4.49 3.04
CA THR A 33 8.32 -5.13 3.37
C THR A 33 9.05 -5.44 2.08
N THR A 34 10.37 -5.49 2.15
CA THR A 34 11.26 -5.86 1.06
C THR A 34 12.22 -6.93 1.56
N ASP A 35 12.64 -7.82 0.66
CA ASP A 35 13.66 -8.83 0.97
C ASP A 35 15.08 -8.26 0.89
N ASP A 36 15.28 -7.14 0.19
CA ASP A 36 16.54 -6.40 0.19
C ASP A 36 16.57 -5.40 1.36
N PRO A 37 17.44 -5.58 2.37
CA PRO A 37 17.50 -4.69 3.54
C PRO A 37 18.05 -3.30 3.25
N SER A 38 18.63 -3.07 2.06
CA SER A 38 19.12 -1.77 1.60
C SER A 38 18.08 -1.00 0.78
N ALA A 39 17.03 -1.66 0.31
CA ALA A 39 15.95 -1.02 -0.41
C ALA A 39 15.15 -0.07 0.50
N VAL A 40 14.72 1.04 -0.08
CA VAL A 40 13.91 2.08 0.58
C VAL A 40 12.46 1.90 0.15
N ILE A 41 11.53 2.08 1.09
CA ILE A 41 10.09 2.02 0.83
C ILE A 41 9.48 3.36 1.20
N ASP A 42 8.92 4.04 0.20
CA ASP A 42 8.10 5.24 0.36
C ASP A 42 6.63 4.88 0.10
N ILE A 43 5.73 5.47 0.89
CA ILE A 43 4.28 5.24 0.77
C ILE A 43 3.59 6.59 0.71
N ASP A 44 2.72 6.76 -0.27
CA ASP A 44 1.81 7.89 -0.38
C ASP A 44 0.36 7.41 -0.28
N LEU A 45 -0.44 8.12 0.51
CA LEU A 45 -1.88 7.97 0.60
C LEU A 45 -2.55 9.16 -0.06
N ASN A 46 -3.27 8.94 -1.16
CA ASN A 46 -3.91 9.98 -1.96
C ASN A 46 -2.94 11.11 -2.37
N GLY A 47 -1.66 10.77 -2.61
CA GLY A 47 -0.60 11.71 -2.98
C GLY A 47 0.07 12.45 -1.83
N GLU A 48 -0.27 12.13 -0.57
CA GLU A 48 0.38 12.67 0.62
C GLU A 48 1.24 11.59 1.31
N PRO A 49 2.45 11.94 1.81
CA PRO A 49 3.32 10.97 2.46
C PRO A 49 2.66 10.27 3.65
N HIS A 50 2.81 8.95 3.70
CA HIS A 50 2.31 8.08 4.78
C HIS A 50 3.44 7.23 5.34
N VAL A 51 3.46 7.07 6.67
CA VAL A 51 4.51 6.30 7.34
C VAL A 51 4.19 4.81 7.30
N ASN A 52 5.11 4.01 6.77
CA ASN A 52 5.00 2.55 6.76
C ASN A 52 4.86 2.00 8.20
N GLY A 53 3.86 1.15 8.43
CA GLY A 53 3.51 0.62 9.75
C GLY A 53 2.54 1.49 10.55
N GLU A 54 2.18 2.68 10.08
CA GLU A 54 1.16 3.51 10.71
C GLU A 54 -0.24 3.30 10.12
N ALA A 55 -1.25 3.70 10.90
CA ALA A 55 -2.66 3.61 10.50
C ALA A 55 -3.02 4.67 9.46
N ALA A 56 -3.39 4.24 8.26
CA ALA A 56 -3.97 5.10 7.24
C ALA A 56 -5.43 5.41 7.57
N SER A 57 -5.85 6.66 7.31
CA SER A 57 -7.24 7.11 7.47
C SER A 57 -7.92 7.21 6.11
N TRP A 58 -9.06 6.55 5.97
CA TRP A 58 -9.75 6.43 4.69
C TRP A 58 -10.87 7.46 4.54
N GLU A 59 -10.88 8.14 3.40
CA GLU A 59 -12.03 8.89 2.91
C GLU A 59 -13.12 7.93 2.42
N ALA A 60 -14.38 8.38 2.40
CA ALA A 60 -15.46 7.57 1.83
C ALA A 60 -15.25 7.43 0.31
N GLY A 61 -15.46 6.22 -0.23
CA GLY A 61 -15.18 5.92 -1.62
C GLY A 61 -13.74 5.47 -1.85
N GLU A 62 -13.17 5.87 -2.97
CA GLU A 62 -11.86 5.41 -3.43
C GLU A 62 -10.73 6.14 -2.69
N ASN A 63 -9.73 5.38 -2.22
CA ASN A 63 -8.47 5.88 -1.69
C ASN A 63 -7.34 5.13 -2.43
N ILE A 64 -6.32 5.85 -2.86
CA ILE A 64 -5.19 5.30 -3.60
C ILE A 64 -3.96 5.29 -2.69
N VAL A 65 -3.39 4.11 -2.49
CA VAL A 65 -2.10 3.94 -1.84
C VAL A 65 -1.07 3.65 -2.92
N THR A 66 -0.06 4.49 -3.03
CA THR A 66 1.10 4.26 -3.89
C THR A 66 2.27 3.85 -3.01
N ILE A 67 2.94 2.76 -3.34
CA ILE A 67 4.13 2.29 -2.64
C ILE A 67 5.27 2.21 -3.64
N THR A 68 6.31 2.98 -3.42
CA THR A 68 7.51 2.99 -4.24
C THR A 68 8.62 2.27 -3.50
N VAL A 69 9.16 1.23 -4.12
CA VAL A 69 10.33 0.49 -3.62
C VAL A 69 11.52 0.87 -4.48
N THR A 70 12.54 1.44 -3.87
CA THR A 70 13.79 1.83 -4.53
C THR A 70 14.91 0.90 -4.07
N ASP A 71 15.47 0.12 -5.00
CA ASP A 71 16.62 -0.77 -4.80
C ASP A 71 17.77 -0.35 -5.72
N GLY A 72 18.75 0.35 -5.15
CA GLY A 72 19.83 0.99 -5.89
C GLY A 72 19.30 2.03 -6.88
N GLU A 73 19.43 1.75 -8.18
CA GLU A 73 18.93 2.60 -9.26
C GLU A 73 17.56 2.14 -9.82
N SER A 74 17.03 1.02 -9.31
CA SER A 74 15.75 0.46 -9.76
C SER A 74 14.61 0.95 -8.88
N GLU A 75 13.50 1.35 -9.50
CA GLU A 75 12.28 1.73 -8.80
C GLU A 75 11.12 0.84 -9.27
N THR A 76 10.35 0.34 -8.31
CA THR A 76 9.12 -0.42 -8.57
C THR A 76 7.95 0.22 -7.82
N GLU A 77 6.89 0.54 -8.54
CA GLU A 77 5.68 1.16 -7.99
C GLU A 77 4.55 0.14 -7.87
N TYR A 78 3.95 0.04 -6.69
CA TYR A 78 2.75 -0.73 -6.42
C TYR A 78 1.59 0.19 -6.09
N VAL A 79 0.43 -0.02 -6.70
CA VAL A 79 -0.78 0.77 -6.48
C VAL A 79 -1.85 -0.11 -5.85
N VAL A 80 -2.41 0.34 -4.72
CA VAL A 80 -3.54 -0.30 -4.05
C VAL A 80 -4.73 0.64 -4.00
N THR A 81 -5.81 0.25 -4.65
CA THR A 81 -7.11 0.94 -4.56
C THR A 81 -7.89 0.38 -3.37
N VAL A 82 -8.07 1.21 -2.34
CA VAL A 82 -8.87 0.90 -1.15
C VAL A 82 -10.23 1.59 -1.27
N THR A 83 -11.31 0.83 -1.46
CA THR A 83 -12.67 1.37 -1.48
C THR A 83 -13.31 1.28 -0.09
N LYS A 84 -13.63 2.42 0.51
CA LYS A 84 -14.38 2.50 1.76
C LYS A 84 -15.87 2.73 1.50
N SER A 85 -16.71 1.83 2.02
CA SER A 85 -18.18 1.90 1.96
C SER A 85 -18.83 2.16 3.31
#